data_AF-A0A6J4M2U1-F1
#
_entry.id   AF-A0A6J4M2U1-F1
#
_cell.length_a   1.000
_cell.length_b   1.000
_cell.length_c   1.000
_cell.angle_alpha   90.00
_cell.angle_beta   90.00
_cell.angle_gamma   90.00
#
_symmetry.space_group_name_H-M   'P 1'
#
loop_
_entity.id
_entity.type
_entity.pdbx_description
1 polymer ?
#
loop_
_entity_poly.entity_id
_entity_poly.type
_entity_poly.pdbx_seq_one_letter_code
_entity_poly.pdbx_strand_id
1 'polypeptide(L)'
;MCRDCGLELPLEDFSPSKKNADGRTSYCRPCFRVRDKAYRAARAAARGTTVRTRRAVAEGHGHCPECDTTKPLSDFGRRTGKRNGRVAYCHPCFNRIKEESRERLHGSTRNYHLKRRYGITVEDYDRMLAEQGGLCALCQERPAEHVDHDHVTGRVRGLLCFCCNQGLGNFRDRADVLRLAIGYLRASTWQKERLEPGVYRLHPPRVS
;
A
#
# COMPACT_ATOMS: atom_id res chain seq x y z
N MET A 1 -47.81 24.45 -7.41
CA MET A 1 -47.42 25.84 -7.14
C MET A 1 -46.22 25.89 -6.19
N CYS A 2 -45.22 26.73 -6.47
CA CYS A 2 -44.08 26.98 -5.57
C CYS A 2 -44.44 27.98 -4.47
N ARG A 3 -44.10 27.67 -3.20
CA ARG A 3 -44.42 28.55 -2.05
C ARG A 3 -43.61 29.85 -1.98
N ASP A 4 -42.47 29.93 -2.65
CA ASP A 4 -41.61 31.13 -2.62
C ASP A 4 -41.91 32.07 -3.78
N CYS A 5 -41.95 31.57 -5.03
CA CYS A 5 -42.18 32.41 -6.21
C CYS A 5 -43.63 32.47 -6.69
N GLY A 6 -44.54 31.71 -6.10
CA GLY A 6 -45.96 31.68 -6.48
C GLY A 6 -46.27 31.03 -7.82
N LEU A 7 -45.26 30.64 -8.61
CA LEU A 7 -45.46 30.07 -9.94
C LEU A 7 -46.05 28.65 -9.87
N GLU A 8 -46.99 28.37 -10.76
CA GLU A 8 -47.43 27.02 -11.08
C GLU A 8 -46.45 26.39 -12.08
N LEU A 9 -45.72 25.39 -11.61
CA LEU A 9 -44.69 24.70 -12.38
C LEU A 9 -44.97 23.19 -12.36
N PRO A 10 -44.54 22.45 -13.39
CA PRO A 10 -44.57 20.98 -13.41
C PRO A 10 -43.88 20.35 -12.20
N LEU A 11 -44.34 19.16 -11.77
CA LEU A 11 -43.77 18.45 -10.60
C LEU A 11 -42.26 18.12 -10.75
N GLU A 12 -41.75 18.01 -11.97
CA GLU A 12 -40.33 17.79 -12.27
C GLU A 12 -39.42 18.94 -11.84
N ASP A 13 -39.95 20.16 -11.77
CA ASP A 13 -39.24 21.33 -11.29
C ASP A 13 -39.10 21.37 -9.76
N PHE A 14 -39.68 20.39 -9.07
CA PHE A 14 -39.57 20.22 -7.63
C PHE A 14 -38.66 19.03 -7.33
N SER A 15 -37.78 19.17 -6.34
CA SER A 15 -36.85 18.10 -5.96
C SER A 15 -37.59 16.97 -5.25
N PRO A 16 -37.14 15.71 -5.35
CA PRO A 16 -37.72 14.61 -4.58
C PRO A 16 -37.60 14.82 -3.06
N SER A 17 -38.65 14.48 -2.31
CA SER A 17 -38.71 14.56 -0.85
C SER A 17 -39.43 13.35 -0.27
N LYS A 18 -38.77 12.58 0.60
CA LYS A 18 -39.41 11.46 1.31
C LYS A 18 -40.33 11.90 2.46
N LYS A 19 -40.34 13.19 2.79
CA LYS A 19 -41.07 13.73 3.94
C LYS A 19 -42.47 14.23 3.59
N ASN A 20 -42.74 14.46 2.31
CA ASN A 20 -43.99 15.03 1.84
C ASN A 20 -44.81 13.93 1.15
N ALA A 21 -46.14 13.98 1.32
CA ALA A 21 -47.05 12.95 0.80
C ALA A 21 -47.00 12.84 -0.74
N ASP A 22 -46.70 13.94 -1.43
CA ASP A 22 -46.54 14.04 -2.89
C ASP A 22 -45.15 13.62 -3.40
N GLY A 23 -44.24 13.23 -2.50
CA GLY A 23 -42.88 12.82 -2.83
C GLY A 23 -41.98 13.96 -3.36
N ARG A 24 -42.42 15.22 -3.29
CA ARG A 24 -41.74 16.39 -3.87
C ARG A 24 -41.59 17.52 -2.86
N THR A 25 -40.60 18.40 -3.05
CA THR A 25 -40.44 19.60 -2.23
C THR A 25 -41.54 20.62 -2.54
N SER A 26 -41.93 21.46 -1.58
CA SER A 26 -42.91 22.54 -1.80
C SER A 26 -42.33 23.79 -2.48
N TYR A 27 -41.03 23.76 -2.80
CA TYR A 27 -40.29 24.82 -3.47
C TYR A 27 -39.72 24.29 -4.78
N CYS A 28 -39.80 25.10 -5.83
CA CYS A 28 -39.15 24.78 -7.09
C CYS A 28 -37.62 24.76 -6.91
N ARG A 29 -36.91 24.03 -7.78
CA ARG A 29 -35.45 23.87 -7.74
C ARG A 29 -34.70 25.21 -7.66
N PRO A 30 -35.07 26.28 -8.40
CA PRO A 30 -34.46 27.60 -8.23
C PRO A 30 -34.60 28.19 -6.83
N CYS A 31 -35.83 28.30 -6.31
CA CYS A 31 -36.08 28.84 -4.97
C CYS A 31 -35.39 27.99 -3.90
N PHE A 32 -35.45 26.67 -4.04
CA PHE A 32 -34.76 25.75 -3.14
C PHE A 32 -33.25 25.98 -3.10
N ARG A 33 -32.59 26.22 -4.25
CA ARG A 33 -31.14 26.53 -4.31
C ARG A 33 -30.79 27.82 -3.56
N VAL A 34 -31.63 28.85 -3.67
CA VAL A 34 -31.44 30.12 -2.94
C VAL A 34 -31.55 29.89 -1.44
N ARG A 35 -32.62 29.21 -0.99
CA ARG A 35 -32.83 28.86 0.42
C ARG A 35 -31.70 28.01 0.98
N ASP A 36 -31.29 26.97 0.26
CA ASP A 36 -30.23 26.05 0.67
C ASP A 36 -28.88 26.78 0.79
N LYS A 37 -28.57 27.72 -0.12
CA LYS A 37 -27.37 28.57 -0.01
C LYS A 37 -27.39 29.42 1.26
N ALA A 38 -28.51 30.11 1.54
CA ALA A 38 -28.67 30.93 2.74
C ALA A 38 -28.59 30.09 4.03
N TYR A 39 -29.27 28.95 4.06
CA TYR A 39 -29.23 28.00 5.18
C TYR A 39 -27.81 27.50 5.46
N ARG A 40 -27.06 27.11 4.43
CA ARG A 40 -25.66 26.66 4.58
C ARG A 40 -24.75 27.75 5.11
N ALA A 41 -24.92 28.99 4.63
CA ALA A 41 -24.16 30.14 5.10
C ALA A 41 -24.43 30.44 6.59
N ALA A 42 -25.70 30.51 6.99
CA ALA A 42 -26.10 30.73 8.39
C ALA A 42 -25.57 29.62 9.31
N ARG A 43 -25.67 28.35 8.88
CA ARG A 43 -25.16 27.21 9.64
C ARG A 43 -23.63 27.22 9.76
N ALA A 44 -22.92 27.67 8.74
CA ALA A 44 -21.47 27.80 8.78
C ALA A 44 -21.05 28.89 9.77
N ALA A 45 -21.70 30.06 9.72
CA ALA A 45 -21.49 31.17 10.65
C ALA A 45 -21.74 30.77 12.12
N ALA A 46 -22.85 30.08 12.40
CA ALA A 46 -23.16 29.57 13.74
C ALA A 46 -22.11 28.58 14.29
N ARG A 47 -21.32 27.96 13.41
CA ARG A 47 -20.24 27.03 13.77
C ARG A 47 -18.85 27.68 13.73
N GLY A 48 -18.76 28.99 13.45
CA GLY A 48 -17.48 29.65 13.22
C GLY A 48 -16.70 29.10 12.02
N THR A 49 -17.40 28.50 11.05
CA THR A 49 -16.79 27.90 9.85
C THR A 49 -17.16 28.68 8.60
N THR A 50 -16.31 28.63 7.57
CA THR A 50 -16.60 29.26 6.28
C THR A 50 -17.11 28.23 5.28
N VAL A 51 -18.08 28.61 4.45
CA VAL A 51 -18.52 27.78 3.33
C VAL A 51 -17.42 27.81 2.27
N ARG A 52 -16.75 26.67 2.05
CA ARG A 52 -15.72 26.55 1.00
C ARG A 52 -16.35 26.76 -0.38
N THR A 53 -15.99 27.86 -1.04
CA THR A 53 -16.32 28.11 -2.44
C THR A 53 -15.37 27.33 -3.34
N ARG A 54 -15.89 26.75 -4.43
CA ARG A 54 -15.06 26.09 -5.43
C ARG A 54 -14.24 27.17 -6.15
N ARG A 55 -12.91 27.10 -6.06
CA ARG A 55 -12.01 27.99 -6.81
C ARG A 55 -12.21 27.76 -8.31
N ALA A 56 -12.39 28.83 -9.08
CA ALA A 56 -12.38 28.75 -10.53
C ALA A 56 -10.96 28.44 -10.97
N VAL A 57 -10.79 27.40 -11.81
CA VAL A 57 -9.50 26.96 -12.32
C VAL A 57 -9.65 26.80 -13.82
N ALA A 58 -8.64 27.18 -14.59
CA ALA A 58 -8.64 27.02 -16.04
C ALA A 58 -8.85 25.55 -16.43
N GLU A 59 -9.41 25.32 -17.62
CA GLU A 59 -9.53 23.98 -18.17
C GLU A 59 -8.14 23.31 -18.25
N GLY A 60 -8.07 22.01 -18.00
CA GLY A 60 -6.79 21.30 -17.97
C GLY A 60 -5.93 21.56 -16.72
N HIS A 61 -6.38 22.38 -15.76
CA HIS A 61 -5.65 22.72 -14.55
C HIS A 61 -6.36 22.30 -13.26
N GLY A 62 -5.57 22.05 -12.21
CA GLY A 62 -6.03 21.76 -10.86
C GLY A 62 -5.37 22.72 -9.87
N HIS A 63 -6.06 22.99 -8.75
CA HIS A 63 -5.51 23.77 -7.65
C HIS A 63 -5.11 22.83 -6.52
N CYS A 64 -3.87 22.96 -6.05
CA CYS A 64 -3.37 22.20 -4.90
C CYS A 64 -3.64 23.00 -3.61
N PRO A 65 -4.44 22.48 -2.66
CA PRO A 65 -4.79 23.21 -1.44
C PRO A 65 -3.63 23.33 -0.43
N GLU A 66 -2.55 22.57 -0.64
CA GLU A 66 -1.40 22.54 0.28
C GLU A 66 -0.37 23.63 -0.03
N CYS A 67 0.00 23.80 -1.31
CA CYS A 67 0.94 24.83 -1.74
C CYS A 67 0.25 26.04 -2.38
N ASP A 68 -1.08 26.08 -2.29
CA ASP A 68 -1.97 27.08 -2.88
C ASP A 68 -1.75 27.41 -4.37
N THR A 69 -1.13 26.51 -5.14
CA THR A 69 -0.77 26.77 -6.54
C THR A 69 -1.73 26.08 -7.52
N THR A 70 -2.04 26.78 -8.62
CA THR A 70 -2.70 26.19 -9.80
C THR A 70 -1.66 25.56 -10.72
N LYS A 71 -1.84 24.28 -11.06
CA LYS A 71 -0.90 23.51 -11.89
C LYS A 71 -1.64 22.70 -12.95
N PRO A 72 -0.96 22.28 -14.03
CA PRO A 72 -1.55 21.36 -15.00
C PRO A 72 -2.03 20.07 -14.34
N LEU A 73 -3.10 19.49 -14.86
CA LEU A 73 -3.67 18.27 -14.30
C LEU A 73 -2.76 17.03 -14.39
N SER A 74 -1.64 17.10 -15.12
CA SER A 74 -0.55 16.11 -15.13
C SER A 74 0.20 16.06 -13.79
N ASP A 75 0.24 17.17 -13.07
CA ASP A 75 0.96 17.31 -11.81
C ASP A 75 0.18 16.71 -10.62
N PHE A 76 -0.95 16.07 -10.89
CA PHE A 76 -1.82 15.45 -9.91
C PHE A 76 -1.98 13.97 -10.25
N GLY A 77 -1.74 13.10 -9.27
CA GLY A 77 -1.88 11.66 -9.44
C GLY A 77 -3.30 11.23 -9.81
N ARG A 78 -3.41 10.22 -10.67
CA ARG A 78 -4.70 9.62 -11.06
C ARG A 78 -5.25 8.75 -9.92
N ARG A 79 -6.56 8.79 -9.70
CA ARG A 79 -7.27 7.96 -8.73
C ARG A 79 -8.64 7.56 -9.23
N THR A 80 -8.84 6.26 -9.42
CA THR A 80 -10.13 5.67 -9.81
C THR A 80 -11.20 5.93 -8.73
N GLY A 81 -12.44 6.14 -9.16
CA GLY A 81 -13.59 6.36 -8.26
C GLY A 81 -13.76 7.79 -7.73
N LYS A 82 -12.89 8.74 -8.09
CA LYS A 82 -13.11 10.18 -7.82
C LYS A 82 -13.84 10.84 -8.99
N ARG A 83 -14.72 11.82 -8.71
CA ARG A 83 -15.48 12.59 -9.73
C ARG A 83 -14.60 13.10 -10.88
N ASN A 84 -13.39 13.56 -10.58
CA ASN A 84 -12.45 14.11 -11.56
C ASN A 84 -11.27 13.16 -11.85
N GLY A 85 -11.31 11.92 -11.35
CA GLY A 85 -10.28 10.89 -11.57
C GLY A 85 -8.88 11.22 -11.03
N ARG A 86 -8.72 12.23 -10.18
CA ARG A 86 -7.43 12.73 -9.69
C ARG A 86 -7.42 12.98 -8.19
N VAL A 87 -6.24 12.95 -7.59
CA VAL A 87 -6.00 13.39 -6.21
C VAL A 87 -6.06 14.91 -6.10
N ALA A 88 -6.35 15.43 -4.91
CA ALA A 88 -6.49 16.86 -4.67
C ALA A 88 -5.14 17.61 -4.58
N TYR A 89 -4.08 16.89 -4.21
CA TYR A 89 -2.75 17.46 -4.00
C TYR A 89 -1.87 17.21 -5.24
N CYS A 90 -1.00 18.17 -5.56
CA CYS A 90 0.02 17.94 -6.57
C CYS A 90 1.04 16.87 -6.08
N HIS A 91 1.76 16.22 -6.99
CA HIS A 91 2.67 15.11 -6.65
C HIS A 91 3.64 15.42 -5.50
N PRO A 92 4.34 16.58 -5.46
CA PRO A 92 5.24 16.90 -4.35
C PRO A 92 4.52 16.98 -2.99
N CYS A 93 3.41 17.72 -2.93
CA CYS A 93 2.61 17.84 -1.71
C CYS A 93 2.01 16.49 -1.29
N PHE A 94 1.53 15.71 -2.25
CA PHE A 94 1.00 14.38 -1.98
C PHE A 94 2.06 13.45 -1.39
N ASN A 95 3.28 13.46 -1.94
CA ASN A 95 4.39 12.65 -1.45
C ASN A 95 4.80 13.07 -0.03
N ARG A 96 4.89 14.38 0.25
CA ARG A 96 5.19 14.91 1.58
C ARG A 96 4.15 14.46 2.61
N ILE A 97 2.86 14.74 2.34
CA ILE A 97 1.75 14.38 3.24
C ILE A 97 1.71 12.86 3.48
N LYS A 98 2.01 12.06 2.44
CA LYS A 98 2.07 10.62 2.55
C LYS A 98 3.20 10.17 3.47
N GLU A 99 4.37 10.79 3.40
CA GLU A 99 5.50 10.49 4.28
C GLU A 99 5.21 10.89 5.73
N GLU A 100 4.71 12.11 5.96
CA GLU A 100 4.28 12.56 7.29
C GLU A 100 3.20 11.64 7.88
N SER A 101 2.25 11.19 7.05
CA SER A 101 1.23 10.24 7.48
C SER A 101 1.82 8.87 7.84
N ARG A 102 2.86 8.43 7.15
CA ARG A 102 3.56 7.17 7.48
C ARG A 102 4.27 7.28 8.81
N GLU A 103 5.00 8.37 9.02
CA GLU A 103 5.70 8.62 10.27
C GLU A 103 4.71 8.75 11.44
N ARG A 104 3.64 9.54 11.29
CA ARG A 104 2.62 9.70 12.34
C ARG A 104 1.87 8.41 12.69
N LEU A 105 1.55 7.57 11.70
CA LEU A 105 0.75 6.36 11.91
C LEU A 105 1.58 5.13 12.25
N HIS A 106 2.84 5.07 11.79
CA HIS A 106 3.68 3.88 11.89
C HIS A 106 5.01 4.14 12.59
N GLY A 107 5.32 5.38 12.98
CA GLY A 107 6.57 5.79 13.63
C GLY A 107 7.75 5.89 12.67
N SER A 108 7.90 4.96 11.74
CA SER A 108 8.94 4.99 10.72
C SER A 108 8.54 4.26 9.46
N THR A 109 9.20 4.60 8.34
CA THR A 109 9.05 3.88 7.08
C THR A 109 9.49 2.41 7.20
N ARG A 110 10.51 2.11 8.02
CA ARG A 110 10.93 0.73 8.33
C ARG A 110 9.79 -0.07 8.98
N ASN A 111 9.17 0.47 10.03
CA ASN A 111 8.08 -0.20 10.74
C ASN A 111 6.85 -0.41 9.86
N TYR A 112 6.51 0.57 9.01
CA TYR A 112 5.46 0.42 8.01
C TYR A 112 5.72 -0.77 7.07
N HIS A 113 6.95 -0.90 6.55
CA HIS A 113 7.29 -1.98 5.63
C HIS A 113 7.33 -3.36 6.31
N LEU A 114 7.86 -3.45 7.53
CA LEU A 114 7.88 -4.69 8.30
C LEU A 114 6.46 -5.17 8.61
N LYS A 115 5.59 -4.30 9.13
CA LYS A 115 4.19 -4.64 9.42
C LYS A 115 3.45 -5.08 8.16
N ARG A 116 3.61 -4.33 7.06
CA ARG A 116 2.89 -4.61 5.81
C ARG A 116 3.32 -5.92 5.15
N ARG A 117 4.62 -6.26 5.20
CA ARG A 117 5.16 -7.41 4.46
C ARG A 117 5.19 -8.69 5.31
N TYR A 118 5.47 -8.56 6.59
CA TYR A 118 5.78 -9.69 7.48
C TYR A 118 4.89 -9.73 8.73
N GLY A 119 4.06 -8.71 8.97
CA GLY A 119 3.19 -8.66 10.14
C GLY A 119 3.90 -8.39 11.47
N ILE A 120 5.19 -8.02 11.46
CA ILE A 120 5.99 -7.74 12.66
C ILE A 120 6.33 -6.25 12.77
N THR A 121 6.57 -5.78 14.00
CA THR A 121 7.04 -4.41 14.23
C THR A 121 8.56 -4.29 14.18
N VAL A 122 9.10 -3.07 14.27
CA VAL A 122 10.54 -2.85 14.47
C VAL A 122 11.00 -3.48 15.78
N GLU A 123 10.21 -3.34 16.84
CA GLU A 123 10.51 -3.90 18.16
C GLU A 123 10.54 -5.44 18.13
N ASP A 124 9.63 -6.07 17.38
CA ASP A 124 9.66 -7.51 17.16
C ASP A 124 10.92 -7.95 16.40
N TYR A 125 11.29 -7.21 15.34
CA TYR A 125 12.52 -7.47 14.59
C TYR A 125 13.75 -7.37 15.49
N ASP A 126 13.84 -6.28 16.27
CA ASP A 126 15.00 -6.00 17.11
C ASP A 126 15.10 -7.04 18.24
N ARG A 127 13.97 -7.50 18.80
CA ARG A 127 13.92 -8.64 19.73
C ARG A 127 14.46 -9.92 19.09
N MET A 128 13.97 -10.27 17.90
CA MET A 128 14.46 -11.46 17.17
C MET A 128 15.97 -11.37 16.89
N LEU A 129 16.45 -10.19 16.48
CA LEU A 129 17.87 -9.97 16.21
C LEU A 129 18.71 -10.17 17.48
N ALA A 130 18.25 -9.65 18.62
CA ALA A 130 18.92 -9.84 19.90
C ALA A 130 18.92 -11.31 20.36
N GLU A 131 17.78 -12.01 20.24
CA GLU A 131 17.67 -13.44 20.55
C GLU A 131 18.60 -14.31 19.69
N GLN A 132 18.86 -13.89 18.45
CA GLN A 132 19.81 -14.53 17.55
C GLN A 132 21.27 -14.07 17.74
N GLY A 133 21.56 -13.20 18.70
CA GLY A 133 22.90 -12.64 18.92
C GLY A 133 23.41 -11.80 17.76
N GLY A 134 22.52 -11.21 16.95
CA GLY A 134 22.87 -10.43 15.76
C GLY A 134 23.23 -11.27 14.52
N LEU A 135 23.15 -12.60 14.61
CA LEU A 135 23.63 -13.53 13.58
C LEU A 135 22.48 -14.25 12.88
N CYS A 136 22.77 -14.77 11.70
CA CYS A 136 21.87 -15.57 10.88
C CYS A 136 21.36 -16.79 11.66
N ALA A 137 20.04 -16.99 11.72
CA ALA A 137 19.43 -18.14 12.40
C ALA A 137 19.83 -19.50 11.80
N LEU A 138 20.25 -19.53 10.52
CA LEU A 138 20.61 -20.76 9.82
C LEU A 138 22.11 -21.11 9.96
N CYS A 139 23.01 -20.18 9.64
CA CYS A 139 24.45 -20.47 9.63
C CYS A 139 25.19 -19.96 10.86
N GLN A 140 24.60 -19.07 11.66
CA GLN A 140 25.19 -18.49 12.88
C GLN A 140 26.59 -17.85 12.71
N GLU A 141 26.99 -17.55 11.48
CA GLU A 141 28.33 -17.02 11.15
C GLU A 141 28.30 -15.58 10.59
N ARG A 142 27.17 -15.19 9.99
CA ARG A 142 27.03 -13.91 9.28
C ARG A 142 25.91 -13.07 9.88
N PRO A 143 25.97 -11.73 9.74
CA PRO A 143 24.91 -10.85 10.21
C PRO A 143 23.53 -11.23 9.68
N ALA A 144 22.52 -11.15 10.56
CA ALA A 144 21.12 -11.32 10.19
C ALA A 144 20.56 -10.02 9.59
N GLU A 145 20.17 -10.08 8.31
CA GLU A 145 19.79 -8.90 7.51
C GLU A 145 18.39 -9.03 6.88
N HIS A 146 17.91 -10.26 6.70
CA HIS A 146 16.70 -10.57 5.95
C HIS A 146 15.68 -11.29 6.83
N VAL A 147 14.41 -10.89 6.75
CA VAL A 147 13.31 -11.59 7.41
C VAL A 147 12.91 -12.79 6.56
N ASP A 148 13.18 -13.99 7.07
CA ASP A 148 12.74 -15.25 6.47
C ASP A 148 11.32 -15.59 6.95
N HIS A 149 10.48 -16.04 6.03
CA HIS A 149 9.07 -16.33 6.30
C HIS A 149 8.61 -17.50 5.44
N ASP A 150 7.66 -18.25 5.98
CA ASP A 150 7.01 -19.32 5.26
C ASP A 150 6.10 -18.75 4.15
N HIS A 151 6.37 -19.12 2.91
CA HIS A 151 5.65 -18.57 1.74
C HIS A 151 4.20 -19.05 1.60
N VAL A 152 3.75 -20.03 2.41
CA VAL A 152 2.37 -20.52 2.41
C VAL A 152 1.54 -19.81 3.48
N THR A 153 2.07 -19.67 4.69
CA THR A 153 1.39 -19.13 5.87
C THR A 153 1.70 -17.66 6.13
N GLY A 154 2.77 -17.13 5.55
CA GLY A 154 3.28 -15.78 5.82
C GLY A 154 3.93 -15.62 7.19
N ARG A 155 4.05 -16.69 7.98
CA ARG A 155 4.64 -16.63 9.32
C ARG A 155 6.15 -16.49 9.24
N VAL A 156 6.68 -15.55 10.03
CA VAL A 156 8.13 -15.31 10.14
C VAL A 156 8.79 -16.52 10.82
N ARG A 157 9.89 -17.01 10.23
CA ARG A 157 10.69 -18.13 10.73
C ARG A 157 11.90 -17.64 11.53
N GLY A 158 12.53 -16.55 11.08
CA GLY A 158 13.73 -16.00 11.71
C GLY A 158 14.38 -14.92 10.84
N LEU A 159 15.53 -14.42 11.28
CA LEU A 159 16.36 -13.51 10.50
C LEU A 159 17.56 -14.24 9.92
N LEU A 160 17.80 -14.10 8.62
CA LEU A 160 18.88 -14.77 7.89
C LEU A 160 19.86 -13.77 7.28
N CYS A 161 21.09 -14.23 7.04
CA CYS A 161 21.99 -13.50 6.15
C CYS A 161 21.55 -13.63 4.69
N PHE A 162 22.04 -12.72 3.84
CA PHE A 162 21.74 -12.73 2.40
C PHE A 162 21.96 -14.10 1.74
N CYS A 163 23.10 -14.75 2.00
CA CYS A 163 23.45 -16.03 1.37
C CYS A 163 22.52 -17.18 1.77
N CYS A 164 22.18 -17.28 3.05
CA CYS A 164 21.29 -18.34 3.54
C CYS A 164 19.86 -18.15 3.03
N ASN A 165 19.35 -16.91 3.06
CA ASN A 165 18.03 -16.59 2.53
C ASN A 165 17.94 -16.90 1.03
N GLN A 166 18.94 -16.49 0.25
CA GLN A 166 19.00 -16.80 -1.18
C GLN A 166 19.13 -18.31 -1.43
N GLY A 167 19.91 -19.02 -0.60
CA GLY A 167 20.07 -20.47 -0.66
C GLY A 167 18.74 -21.19 -0.50
N LEU A 168 17.95 -20.86 0.52
CA LEU A 168 16.60 -21.43 0.71
C LEU A 168 15.69 -21.16 -0.49
N GLY A 169 15.72 -19.93 -1.01
CA GLY A 169 14.96 -19.55 -2.21
C GLY A 169 15.37 -20.34 -3.46
N ASN A 170 16.67 -20.64 -3.64
CA ASN A 170 17.15 -21.43 -4.78
C ASN A 170 16.63 -22.87 -4.74
N PHE A 171 16.42 -23.42 -3.54
CA PHE A 171 15.76 -24.70 -3.34
C PHE A 171 14.23 -24.58 -3.26
N ARG A 172 13.66 -23.39 -3.49
CA ARG A 172 12.21 -23.10 -3.42
C ARG A 172 11.58 -23.55 -2.10
N ASP A 173 12.33 -23.41 -0.99
CA ASP A 173 11.90 -23.83 0.35
C ASP A 173 11.55 -25.33 0.46
N ARG A 174 12.04 -26.18 -0.47
CA ARG A 174 11.75 -27.62 -0.49
C ARG A 174 12.67 -28.41 0.43
N ALA A 175 12.15 -28.75 1.60
CA ALA A 175 12.86 -29.57 2.59
C ALA A 175 13.30 -30.94 2.05
N ASP A 176 12.49 -31.55 1.17
CA ASP A 176 12.81 -32.84 0.55
C ASP A 176 14.04 -32.74 -0.37
N VAL A 177 14.15 -31.68 -1.17
CA VAL A 177 15.31 -31.44 -2.03
C VAL A 177 16.56 -31.09 -1.21
N LEU A 178 16.41 -30.29 -0.15
CA LEU A 178 17.52 -30.00 0.77
C LEU A 178 18.05 -31.27 1.44
N ARG A 179 17.17 -32.22 1.77
CA ARG A 179 17.58 -33.53 2.29
C ARG A 179 18.38 -34.33 1.26
N LEU A 180 17.96 -34.32 -0.01
CA LEU A 180 18.71 -34.94 -1.10
C LEU A 180 20.07 -34.27 -1.32
N ALA A 181 20.16 -32.95 -1.15
CA ALA A 181 21.42 -32.22 -1.26
C ALA A 181 22.45 -32.67 -0.21
N ILE A 182 22.01 -32.98 1.03
CA ILE A 182 22.89 -33.57 2.05
C ILE A 182 23.45 -34.91 1.58
N GLY A 183 22.61 -35.78 1.01
CA GLY A 183 23.03 -37.05 0.44
C GLY A 183 24.02 -36.87 -0.71
N TYR A 184 23.75 -35.93 -1.61
CA TYR A 184 24.64 -35.57 -2.73
C TYR A 184 26.01 -35.09 -2.25
N LEU A 185 26.07 -34.25 -1.20
CA LEU A 185 27.32 -33.77 -0.61
C LEU A 185 28.11 -34.86 0.12
N ARG A 186 27.43 -35.88 0.64
CA ARG A 186 28.05 -37.02 1.34
C ARG A 186 28.49 -38.13 0.39
N ALA A 187 27.93 -38.20 -0.81
CA ALA A 187 28.30 -39.20 -1.79
C ALA A 187 29.78 -39.09 -2.18
N SER A 188 30.42 -40.22 -2.49
CA SER A 188 31.81 -40.24 -2.93
C SER A 188 31.98 -39.38 -4.18
N THR A 189 33.09 -38.68 -4.34
CA THR A 189 33.37 -37.97 -5.60
C THR A 189 33.55 -38.95 -6.75
N TRP A 190 33.47 -38.45 -7.99
CA TRP A 190 33.86 -39.21 -9.17
C TRP A 190 35.30 -39.72 -8.99
N GLN A 191 35.49 -41.04 -9.07
CA GLN A 191 36.79 -41.66 -8.91
C GLN A 191 37.46 -41.83 -10.28
N LYS A 192 38.76 -41.51 -10.35
CA LYS A 192 39.54 -41.60 -11.58
C LYS A 192 40.46 -42.81 -11.51
N GLU A 193 40.13 -43.86 -12.25
CA GLU A 193 40.94 -45.07 -12.39
C GLU A 193 41.88 -44.90 -13.60
N ARG A 194 43.19 -45.08 -13.41
CA ARG A 194 44.16 -45.06 -14.52
C ARG A 194 44.22 -46.44 -15.16
N LEU A 195 43.97 -46.51 -16.46
CA LEU A 195 44.05 -47.77 -17.23
C LEU A 195 45.40 -47.91 -17.93
N GLU A 196 45.87 -46.82 -18.54
CA GLU A 196 47.15 -46.72 -19.25
C GLU A 196 47.78 -45.34 -18.98
N PRO A 197 49.06 -45.10 -19.28
CA PRO A 197 49.65 -43.77 -19.23
C PRO A 197 48.81 -42.77 -20.06
N GLY A 198 48.22 -41.78 -19.38
CA GLY A 198 47.37 -40.76 -20.00
C GLY A 198 45.90 -41.16 -20.24
N VAL A 199 45.51 -42.43 -20.03
CA VAL A 199 44.12 -42.89 -20.23
C VAL A 199 43.48 -43.24 -18.89
N TYR A 200 42.29 -42.67 -18.65
CA TYR A 200 41.57 -42.83 -17.39
C TYR A 200 40.10 -43.15 -17.60
N ARG A 201 39.55 -43.99 -16.72
CA ARG A 201 38.12 -44.24 -16.59
C ARG A 201 37.57 -43.49 -15.38
N LEU A 202 36.42 -42.84 -15.56
CA LEU A 202 35.71 -42.14 -14.50
C LEU A 202 34.59 -43.04 -13.96
N HIS A 203 34.57 -43.24 -12.65
CA HIS A 203 33.53 -43.99 -11.95
C HIS A 203 32.61 -43.03 -11.21
N PRO A 204 31.28 -43.15 -11.36
CA PRO A 204 30.34 -42.26 -10.72
C PRO A 204 30.36 -42.40 -9.20
N PRO A 205 29.94 -41.34 -8.48
CA PRO A 205 29.62 -41.39 -7.06
C PRO A 205 28.76 -42.60 -6.70
N ARG A 206 29.15 -43.36 -5.68
CA ARG A 206 28.23 -44.32 -5.05
C ARG A 206 27.42 -43.56 -4.02
N VAL A 207 26.11 -43.49 -4.24
CA VAL A 207 25.17 -42.95 -3.26
C VAL A 207 24.93 -44.06 -2.24
N SER A 208 25.36 -43.83 -1.00
CA SER A 208 25.08 -44.69 0.16
C SER A 208 23.68 -44.41 0.72
#